data_AF-A0A2M7B4C4-F1
#
_entry.id   AF-A0A2M7B4C4-F1
#
_cell.length_a   1.000
_cell.length_b   1.000
_cell.length_c   1.000
_cell.angle_alpha   90.00
_cell.angle_beta   90.00
_cell.angle_gamma   90.00
#
_symmetry.space_group_name_H-M   'P 1'
#
loop_
_entity.id
_entity.type
_entity.pdbx_description
1 polymer ?
#
loop_
_entity_poly.entity_id
_entity_poly.type
_entity_poly.pdbx_seq_one_letter_code
_entity_poly.pdbx_strand_id
1 'polypeptide(L)'
;MKKTQLLLLHIIFFVALAVFFMYFTFDYMVYFDIGINNGMREMDIYLIRTPVLLISQIAVVMLFDKFISNRLKRWRIWLNYAAMITTVCIVFLAFALYSPGIPREGGFIRFLGYYFFGLEPGRVPGAW
;
A
#
# COMPACT_ATOMS: atom_id res chain seq x y z
N MET A 1 -5.43 -13.86 24.64
CA MET A 1 -5.20 -12.42 24.47
C MET A 1 -6.50 -11.69 24.79
N LYS A 2 -6.48 -10.63 25.61
CA LYS A 2 -7.70 -9.88 25.97
C LYS A 2 -8.23 -9.14 24.73
N LYS A 3 -9.56 -8.96 24.58
CA LYS A 3 -10.17 -8.26 23.43
C LYS A 3 -9.54 -6.88 23.17
N THR A 4 -9.21 -6.15 24.23
CA THR A 4 -8.55 -4.84 24.17
C THR A 4 -7.14 -4.90 23.55
N GLN A 5 -6.37 -5.95 23.84
CA GLN A 5 -5.03 -6.14 23.26
C GLN A 5 -5.12 -6.45 21.76
N LEU A 6 -6.15 -7.21 21.34
CA LEU A 6 -6.38 -7.51 19.93
C LEU A 6 -6.77 -6.25 19.15
N LEU A 7 -7.67 -5.43 19.70
CA LEU A 7 -8.07 -4.16 19.08
C LEU A 7 -6.86 -3.23 18.90
N LEU A 8 -6.05 -3.10 19.95
CA LEU A 8 -4.85 -2.25 19.92
C LEU A 8 -3.86 -2.73 18.85
N LEU A 9 -3.66 -4.04 18.73
CA LEU A 9 -2.82 -4.63 17.68
C LEU A 9 -3.35 -4.33 16.27
N HIS A 10 -4.67 -4.36 16.05
CA HIS A 10 -5.26 -4.00 14.76
C HIS A 10 -5.04 -2.53 14.42
N ILE A 11 -5.19 -1.63 15.40
CA ILE A 11 -4.97 -0.20 15.20
C ILE A 11 -3.51 0.06 14.87
N ILE A 12 -2.58 -0.52 15.63
CA ILE A 12 -1.14 -0.37 15.35
C ILE A 12 -0.79 -0.88 13.96
N PHE A 13 -1.31 -2.05 13.58
CA PHE A 13 -1.06 -2.63 12.26
C PHE A 13 -1.64 -1.76 11.13
N PHE A 14 -2.86 -1.24 11.32
CA PHE A 14 -3.50 -0.31 10.39
C PHE A 14 -2.67 0.96 10.19
N VAL A 15 -2.23 1.60 11.27
CA VAL A 15 -1.39 2.80 11.23
C VAL A 15 -0.05 2.49 10.56
N ALA A 16 0.60 1.38 10.90
CA ALA A 16 1.86 0.98 10.30
C ALA A 16 1.75 0.79 8.77
N LEU A 17 0.66 0.19 8.30
CA LEU A 17 0.40 0.03 6.86
C LEU A 17 0.16 1.36 6.15
N ALA A 18 -0.55 2.30 6.78
CA ALA A 18 -0.74 3.63 6.23
C ALA A 18 0.58 4.41 6.14
N VAL A 19 1.40 4.34 7.20
CA VAL A 19 2.74 4.94 7.22
C VAL A 19 3.64 4.33 6.14
N PHE A 20 3.67 3.00 6.04
CA PHE A 20 4.39 2.31 4.98
C PHE A 20 3.93 2.79 3.59
N PHE A 21 2.63 2.85 3.34
CA PHE A 21 2.09 3.32 2.07
C PHE A 21 2.51 4.76 1.75
N MET A 22 2.51 5.66 2.72
CA MET A 22 2.92 7.05 2.51
C MET A 22 4.38 7.14 2.04
N TYR A 23 5.31 6.50 2.77
CA TYR A 23 6.73 6.50 2.40
C TYR A 23 6.98 5.78 1.08
N PHE A 24 6.40 4.59 0.90
CA PHE A 24 6.55 3.82 -0.32
C PHE A 24 6.04 4.59 -1.54
N THR A 25 4.91 5.29 -1.41
CA THR A 25 4.34 6.11 -2.49
C THR A 25 5.18 7.35 -2.76
N PHE A 26 5.73 7.99 -1.71
CA PHE A 26 6.62 9.13 -1.87
C PHE A 26 7.88 8.74 -2.66
N ASP A 27 8.55 7.67 -2.23
CA ASP A 27 9.78 7.19 -2.88
C ASP A 27 9.50 6.72 -4.32
N TYR A 28 8.33 6.13 -4.57
CA TYR A 28 7.87 5.81 -5.91
C TYR A 28 7.72 7.07 -6.78
N MET A 29 7.07 8.11 -6.25
CA MET A 29 6.87 9.36 -6.97
C MET A 29 8.19 10.09 -7.22
N VAL A 30 9.15 10.04 -6.29
CA VAL A 30 10.49 10.57 -6.48
C VAL A 30 11.24 9.79 -7.56
N TYR A 31 11.20 8.45 -7.51
CA TYR A 31 11.91 7.59 -8.45
C TYR A 31 11.47 7.81 -9.91
N PHE A 32 10.17 8.05 -10.14
CA PHE A 32 9.61 8.32 -11.46
C PHE A 32 9.43 9.80 -11.78
N ASP A 33 9.95 10.70 -10.94
CA ASP A 33 9.76 12.15 -11.03
C ASP A 33 8.29 12.59 -11.24
N ILE A 34 7.38 11.91 -10.54
CA ILE A 34 5.95 12.17 -10.58
C ILE A 34 5.65 13.35 -9.64
N GLY A 35 5.00 14.38 -10.17
CA GLY A 35 4.65 15.60 -9.43
C GLY A 35 5.73 16.68 -9.55
N ILE A 36 5.29 17.95 -9.55
CA ILE A 36 6.14 19.11 -9.90
C ILE A 36 7.24 19.37 -8.87
N ASN A 37 6.96 19.10 -7.60
CA ASN A 37 7.91 19.27 -6.49
C ASN A 37 7.50 18.40 -5.28
N ASN A 38 8.34 18.38 -4.24
CA ASN A 38 8.07 17.61 -3.02
C ASN A 38 6.79 18.04 -2.30
N GLY A 39 6.47 19.35 -2.28
CA GLY A 39 5.24 19.84 -1.65
C GLY A 39 3.97 19.32 -2.33
N MET A 40 3.96 19.25 -3.67
CA MET A 40 2.84 18.67 -4.41
C MET A 40 2.76 17.15 -4.25
N ARG A 41 3.89 16.45 -4.15
CA ARG A 41 3.92 15.00 -3.85
C ARG A 41 3.31 14.71 -2.49
N GLU A 42 3.76 15.43 -1.47
CA GLU A 42 3.21 15.33 -0.12
C GLU A 42 1.72 15.65 -0.10
N MET A 43 1.29 16.73 -0.74
CA MET A 43 -0.12 17.10 -0.80
C MET A 43 -0.98 16.00 -1.45
N ASP A 44 -0.54 15.42 -2.58
CA ASP A 44 -1.23 14.32 -3.24
C ASP A 44 -1.32 13.07 -2.33
N ILE A 45 -0.21 12.74 -1.66
CA ILE A 45 -0.16 11.59 -0.74
C ILE A 45 -1.07 11.80 0.47
N TYR A 46 -0.96 12.93 1.16
CA TYR A 46 -1.68 13.18 2.41
C TYR A 46 -3.14 13.54 2.20
N LEU A 47 -3.50 14.30 1.16
CA LEU A 47 -4.87 14.77 0.95
C LEU A 47 -5.72 13.85 0.08
N ILE A 48 -5.10 13.04 -0.79
CA ILE A 48 -5.84 12.20 -1.74
C ILE A 48 -5.58 10.72 -1.48
N ARG A 49 -4.33 10.27 -1.62
CA ARG A 49 -4.03 8.83 -1.64
C ARG A 49 -4.21 8.17 -0.28
N THR A 50 -3.78 8.82 0.79
CA THR A 50 -3.85 8.27 2.15
C THR A 50 -5.30 8.16 2.64
N PRO A 51 -6.17 9.18 2.52
CA PRO A 51 -7.59 9.03 2.85
C PRO A 51 -8.27 7.90 2.07
N VAL A 52 -7.98 7.76 0.77
CA VAL A 52 -8.51 6.66 -0.04
C VAL A 52 -8.06 5.30 0.49
N LEU A 53 -6.78 5.14 0.86
CA LEU A 53 -6.28 3.93 1.49
C LEU A 53 -7.02 3.61 2.80
N LEU A 54 -7.12 4.59 3.70
CA LEU A 54 -7.71 4.40 5.03
C LEU A 54 -9.18 3.96 4.91
N ILE A 55 -9.95 4.62 4.05
CA ILE A 55 -11.36 4.28 3.79
C ILE A 55 -11.45 2.87 3.19
N SER A 56 -10.58 2.53 2.24
CA SER A 56 -10.56 1.21 1.59
C SER A 56 -10.27 0.09 2.58
N GLN A 57 -9.29 0.29 3.47
CA GLN A 57 -8.94 -0.69 4.50
C GLN A 57 -10.09 -0.90 5.50
N ILE A 58 -10.75 0.17 5.94
CA ILE A 58 -11.94 0.07 6.82
C ILE A 58 -13.05 -0.71 6.11
N ALA A 59 -13.36 -0.36 4.87
CA ALA A 59 -14.41 -1.02 4.09
C ALA A 59 -14.13 -2.51 3.90
N VAL A 60 -12.90 -2.89 3.57
CA VAL A 60 -12.51 -4.29 3.39
C VAL A 60 -12.63 -5.09 4.68
N VAL A 61 -12.17 -4.55 5.82
CA VAL A 61 -12.31 -5.22 7.12
C VAL A 61 -13.79 -5.40 7.48
N MET A 62 -14.64 -4.39 7.27
CA MET A 62 -16.09 -4.48 7.52
C MET A 62 -16.76 -5.55 6.64
N LEU A 63 -16.40 -5.61 5.36
CA LEU A 63 -16.92 -6.61 4.43
C LEU A 63 -16.46 -8.02 4.82
N PHE A 64 -15.17 -8.20 5.11
CA PHE A 64 -14.62 -9.49 5.52
C PHE A 64 -15.25 -10.01 6.81
N ASP A 65 -15.43 -9.13 7.81
CA ASP A 65 -16.11 -9.50 9.05
C ASP A 65 -17.57 -9.92 8.81
N LYS A 66 -18.26 -9.30 7.85
CA LYS A 66 -19.62 -9.69 7.47
C LYS A 66 -19.68 -11.04 6.74
N PHE A 67 -18.76 -11.32 5.82
CA PHE A 67 -18.81 -12.51 4.97
C PHE A 67 -18.12 -13.75 5.56
N ILE A 68 -17.04 -13.60 6.33
CA ILE A 68 -16.18 -14.72 6.77
C ILE A 68 -16.54 -15.21 8.19
N SER A 69 -17.27 -14.41 8.98
CA SER A 69 -17.48 -14.67 10.42
C SER A 69 -18.17 -16.00 10.78
N ASN A 70 -18.88 -16.64 9.84
CA ASN A 70 -19.57 -17.91 10.12
C ASN A 70 -18.80 -19.19 9.75
N ARG A 71 -17.90 -19.18 8.75
CA ARG A 71 -17.20 -20.42 8.30
C ARG A 71 -15.80 -20.60 8.86
N LEU A 72 -15.06 -19.51 9.14
CA LEU A 72 -13.62 -19.57 9.40
C LEU A 72 -13.22 -18.76 10.63
N LYS A 73 -13.97 -18.88 11.73
CA LYS A 73 -13.72 -18.15 12.99
C LYS A 73 -12.27 -18.23 13.49
N ARG A 74 -11.59 -19.36 13.27
CA ARG A 74 -10.20 -19.57 13.67
C ARG A 74 -9.19 -18.77 12.83
N TRP A 75 -9.51 -18.49 11.57
CA TRP A 75 -8.64 -17.79 10.62
C TRP A 75 -8.98 -16.31 10.42
N ARG A 76 -10.12 -15.86 10.94
CA ARG A 76 -10.64 -14.50 10.75
C ARG A 76 -9.60 -13.38 10.97
N ILE A 77 -8.81 -13.46 12.05
CA ILE A 77 -7.80 -12.43 12.37
C ILE A 77 -6.72 -12.37 11.28
N TRP A 78 -6.18 -13.53 10.91
CA TRP A 78 -5.17 -13.63 9.86
C TRP A 78 -5.69 -13.18 8.50
N LEU A 79 -6.94 -13.51 8.19
CA LEU A 79 -7.60 -13.07 6.95
C LEU A 79 -7.83 -11.56 6.93
N ASN A 80 -8.18 -10.94 8.06
CA ASN A 80 -8.30 -9.48 8.14
C ASN A 80 -6.95 -8.80 7.90
N TYR A 81 -5.85 -9.29 8.49
CA TYR A 81 -4.52 -8.73 8.22
C TYR A 81 -4.08 -8.93 6.77
N ALA A 82 -4.31 -10.11 6.19
CA ALA A 82 -4.03 -10.35 4.79
C ALA A 82 -4.83 -9.39 3.89
N ALA A 83 -6.13 -9.22 4.17
CA ALA A 83 -6.99 -8.32 3.42
C ALA A 83 -6.53 -6.85 3.51
N MET A 84 -6.09 -6.40 4.68
CA MET A 84 -5.52 -5.06 4.86
C MET A 84 -4.23 -4.85 4.05
N ILE A 85 -3.32 -5.83 4.05
CA ILE A 85 -2.09 -5.80 3.23
C ILE A 85 -2.47 -5.75 1.74
N THR A 86 -3.33 -6.65 1.30
CA THR A 86 -3.79 -6.71 -0.10
C THR A 86 -4.44 -5.39 -0.52
N THR A 87 -5.20 -4.74 0.36
CA THR A 87 -5.78 -3.43 0.10
C THR A 87 -4.73 -2.37 -0.15
N VAL A 88 -3.64 -2.34 0.64
CA VAL A 88 -2.52 -1.41 0.40
C VAL A 88 -1.94 -1.63 -0.99
N CYS A 89 -1.70 -2.88 -1.37
CA CYS A 89 -1.15 -3.22 -2.69
C CYS A 89 -2.09 -2.81 -3.83
N ILE A 90 -3.40 -3.08 -3.70
CA ILE A 90 -4.40 -2.74 -4.72
C ILE A 90 -4.54 -1.23 -4.88
N VAL A 91 -4.67 -0.50 -3.76
CA VAL A 91 -4.81 0.96 -3.78
C VAL A 91 -3.57 1.59 -4.41
N PHE A 92 -2.38 1.14 -4.00
CA PHE A 92 -1.14 1.58 -4.62
C PHE A 92 -1.12 1.32 -6.13
N LEU A 93 -1.44 0.09 -6.55
CA LEU A 93 -1.43 -0.30 -7.95
C LEU A 93 -2.43 0.52 -8.78
N ALA A 94 -3.63 0.77 -8.25
CA ALA A 94 -4.65 1.59 -8.90
C ALA A 94 -4.13 3.01 -9.17
N PHE A 95 -3.47 3.63 -8.18
CA PHE A 95 -2.85 4.95 -8.37
C PHE A 95 -1.66 4.92 -9.31
N ALA A 96 -0.81 3.90 -9.20
CA ALA A 96 0.33 3.72 -10.08
C ALA A 96 -0.14 3.69 -11.53
N LEU A 97 -1.14 2.86 -11.86
CA LEU A 97 -1.69 2.70 -13.21
C LEU A 97 -2.39 3.94 -13.78
N TYR A 98 -2.96 4.79 -12.92
CA TYR A 98 -3.73 5.95 -13.37
C TYR A 98 -2.86 7.20 -13.63
N SER A 99 -1.62 7.23 -13.15
CA SER A 99 -0.73 8.38 -13.37
C SER A 99 -0.23 8.42 -14.82
N PRO A 100 -0.54 9.48 -15.61
CA PRO A 100 -0.11 9.61 -16.99
C PRO A 100 1.38 9.96 -17.04
N GLY A 101 2.23 8.94 -16.94
CA GLY A 101 3.69 9.12 -16.93
C GLY A 101 4.49 7.84 -16.72
N ILE A 102 3.82 6.72 -16.41
CA ILE A 102 4.50 5.43 -16.21
C ILE A 102 5.22 5.02 -17.52
N PRO A 103 6.53 4.70 -17.48
CA PRO A 103 7.10 3.85 -18.50
C PRO A 103 6.49 2.45 -18.34
N ARG A 104 5.54 2.14 -19.23
CA ARG A 104 4.67 0.95 -19.24
C ARG A 104 5.42 -0.39 -19.33
N GLU A 105 6.74 -0.40 -19.28
CA GLU A 105 7.61 -1.56 -19.51
C GLU A 105 8.45 -1.90 -18.26
N GLY A 106 7.81 -2.49 -17.25
CA GLY A 106 8.52 -3.09 -16.12
C GLY A 106 9.08 -2.11 -15.08
N GLY A 107 8.83 -0.80 -15.21
CA GLY A 107 9.26 0.21 -14.23
C GLY A 107 8.82 -0.13 -12.80
N PHE A 108 7.60 -0.64 -12.61
CA PHE A 108 7.12 -1.04 -11.28
C PHE A 108 7.96 -2.17 -10.65
N ILE A 109 8.32 -3.21 -11.42
CA ILE A 109 9.17 -4.30 -10.93
C ILE A 109 10.58 -3.79 -10.63
N ARG A 110 11.11 -2.88 -11.45
CA ARG A 110 12.40 -2.21 -11.19
C ARG A 110 12.36 -1.41 -9.88
N PHE A 111 11.28 -0.68 -9.63
CA PHE A 111 11.10 0.06 -8.39
C PHE A 111 11.01 -0.87 -7.17
N LEU A 112 10.30 -2.00 -7.25
CA LEU A 112 10.30 -2.99 -6.17
C LEU A 112 11.70 -3.54 -5.91
N GLY A 113 12.47 -3.81 -6.96
CA GLY A 113 13.88 -4.19 -6.89
C GLY A 113 14.74 -3.14 -6.18
N TYR A 114 14.56 -1.88 -6.55
CA TYR A 114 15.25 -0.74 -5.95
C TYR A 114 14.88 -0.56 -4.46
N TYR A 115 13.58 -0.52 -4.16
CA TYR A 115 13.08 -0.18 -2.83
C TYR A 115 13.41 -1.25 -1.78
N PHE A 116 13.25 -2.54 -2.13
CA PHE A 116 13.44 -3.63 -1.17
C PHE A 116 14.86 -4.20 -1.16
N PHE A 117 15.58 -4.10 -2.29
CA PHE A 117 16.88 -4.77 -2.46
C PHE A 117 18.01 -3.80 -2.85
N GLY A 118 17.75 -2.49 -2.95
CA GLY A 118 18.75 -1.50 -3.30
C GLY A 118 19.29 -1.61 -4.73
N LEU A 119 18.53 -2.25 -5.63
CA LEU A 119 18.94 -2.41 -7.03
C LEU A 119 18.88 -1.08 -7.77
N GLU A 120 20.03 -0.47 -8.03
CA GLU A 120 20.14 0.79 -8.79
C GLU A 120 19.46 0.69 -10.18
N PRO A 121 18.83 1.77 -10.66
CA PRO A 121 18.35 1.85 -12.03
C PRO A 121 19.53 1.67 -13.01
N GLY A 122 19.61 0.50 -13.64
CA GLY A 122 20.71 0.09 -14.54
C GLY A 122 21.40 -1.24 -14.17
N ARG A 123 21.13 -1.81 -12.98
CA ARG A 123 21.67 -3.12 -12.56
C ARG A 123 20.66 -4.27 -12.56
N VAL A 124 19.45 -4.05 -13.04
CA VAL A 124 18.45 -5.11 -13.20
C VAL A 124 18.80 -5.90 -14.48
N PRO A 125 19.12 -7.20 -14.40
CA PRO A 125 19.51 -7.96 -15.58
C PRO A 125 18.38 -7.98 -16.62
N GLY A 126 18.68 -7.59 -17.86
CA GLY A 126 17.79 -7.81 -19.01
C GLY A 126 17.03 -6.61 -19.56
N ALA A 127 17.46 -5.36 -19.32
CA ALA A 127 16.89 -4.22 -20.02
C ALA A 127 17.95 -3.22 -20.48
N TRP A 128 17.99 -3.02 -21.79
CA TRP A 128 18.63 -1.89 -22.45
C TRP A 128 17.87 -0.59 -22.12
#